data_AF-A0A850LE93-F1
#
_entry.id   AF-A0A850LE93-F1
#
_cell.length_a   1.000
_cell.length_b   1.000
_cell.length_c   1.000
_cell.angle_alpha   90.00
_cell.angle_beta   90.00
_cell.angle_gamma   90.00
#
_symmetry.space_group_name_H-M   'P 1'
#
loop_
_entity.id
_entity.type
_entity.pdbx_description
1 polymer ?
#
loop_
_entity_poly.entity_id
_entity_poly.type
_entity_poly.pdbx_seq_one_letter_code
_entity_poly.pdbx_strand_id
1 'polypeptide(L)'
;MNSLPQRPADSWSPLYFLASLGAGGLAVTFFMFLMFWVPHPGRPVPVFEDILGAFRNGGLPLKAAILVAVIGIAVFAVVNIRLLVWNLAQLSAFRRTEAHARLMTSNGETQLLAMPLALAMAVNAGFILGLVFVPGLWGVVEYLFPLALVAFALIGVIAFRRIGAFLSRVLSEGGVFDVTANNSFAQLLPAFALAMVAVGMSAPAAMSTLPLTVGVSMILSVALGTFAGLYTLVAAIVAFGSMLRHGTARESAPTLMIVVPILTVLGIMMMRQEHGLHTTFAAHGGIADTLLLTTMILAVQSVFLMLGLLVLRRQNYAATYLRGEENSPGAYALVCPGVAFSVMVQFWINKGLVGAGLIAKFGIAYWALSALAVASQVAMIALMILLHRRHFARRMPRDAVPAQ
;
A
#
# COMPACT_ATOMS: atom_id res chain seq x y z
N MET A 1 37.55 6.27 3.99
CA MET A 1 37.16 7.52 4.69
C MET A 1 35.66 7.45 4.96
N ASN A 2 35.26 7.09 6.19
CA ASN A 2 33.86 7.04 6.58
C ASN A 2 33.36 8.47 6.80
N SER A 3 32.68 9.03 5.79
CA SER A 3 31.88 10.23 5.99
C SER A 3 30.81 9.92 7.03
N LEU A 4 30.82 10.63 8.15
CA LEU A 4 29.75 10.57 9.15
C LEU A 4 28.38 10.76 8.45
N PRO A 5 27.35 9.97 8.79
CA PRO A 5 26.05 10.07 8.14
C PRO A 5 25.49 11.50 8.34
N GLN A 6 25.29 12.22 7.23
CA GLN A 6 24.77 13.58 7.24
C GLN A 6 23.23 13.61 7.37
N ARG A 7 22.59 12.48 7.06
CA ARG A 7 21.15 12.25 7.14
C ARG A 7 20.86 10.87 7.74
N PRO A 8 19.74 10.68 8.45
CA PRO A 8 19.30 9.36 8.89
C PRO A 8 19.09 8.35 7.74
N ALA A 9 18.81 8.83 6.53
CA ALA A 9 18.71 7.97 5.33
C ALA A 9 20.05 7.43 4.83
N ASP A 10 21.19 7.98 5.28
CA ASP A 10 22.51 7.48 4.88
C ASP A 10 22.85 6.15 5.60
N SER A 11 22.25 5.89 6.77
CA SER A 11 22.16 4.54 7.37
C SER A 11 20.96 3.79 6.79
N TRP A 12 21.10 3.34 5.54
CA TRP A 12 20.00 2.75 4.79
C TRP A 12 19.54 1.39 5.36
N SER A 13 18.23 1.14 5.32
CA SER A 13 17.61 -0.15 5.58
C SER A 13 16.53 -0.47 4.53
N PRO A 14 16.19 -1.76 4.31
CA PRO A 14 15.16 -2.15 3.35
C PRO A 14 13.78 -1.52 3.59
N LEU A 15 13.48 -1.13 4.82
CA LEU A 15 12.20 -0.51 5.17
C LEU A 15 11.99 0.86 4.50
N TYR A 16 13.05 1.51 3.99
CA TYR A 16 12.87 2.74 3.21
C TYR A 16 12.10 2.54 1.89
N PHE A 17 11.96 1.30 1.39
CA PHE A 17 11.02 1.02 0.30
C PHE A 17 9.56 1.36 0.68
N LEU A 18 9.22 1.33 1.98
CA LEU A 18 7.89 1.73 2.46
C LEU A 18 7.62 3.22 2.24
N ALA A 19 8.65 4.07 2.14
CA ALA A 19 8.46 5.47 1.76
C ALA A 19 7.96 5.58 0.30
N SER A 20 8.57 4.82 -0.61
CA SER A 20 8.12 4.74 -2.00
C SER A 20 6.68 4.19 -2.08
N LEU A 21 6.41 3.10 -1.35
CA LEU A 21 5.09 2.49 -1.26
C LEU A 21 4.03 3.49 -0.75
N GLY A 22 4.32 4.21 0.33
CA GLY A 22 3.43 5.20 0.92
C GLY A 22 3.13 6.36 -0.04
N ALA A 23 4.14 6.85 -0.78
CA ALA A 23 3.91 7.85 -1.82
C ALA A 23 2.99 7.33 -2.93
N GLY A 24 3.23 6.10 -3.42
CA GLY A 24 2.37 5.50 -4.44
C GLY A 24 0.93 5.32 -3.95
N GLY A 25 0.77 4.87 -2.70
CA GLY A 25 -0.55 4.76 -2.05
C GLY A 25 -1.26 6.12 -1.89
N LEU A 26 -0.53 7.20 -1.59
CA LEU A 26 -1.10 8.54 -1.58
C LEU A 26 -1.58 8.98 -2.98
N ALA A 27 -0.84 8.67 -4.04
CA ALA A 27 -1.32 8.91 -5.41
C ALA A 27 -2.62 8.13 -5.69
N VAL A 28 -2.71 6.86 -5.24
CA VAL A 28 -3.95 6.06 -5.35
C VAL A 28 -5.12 6.73 -4.62
N THR A 29 -4.92 7.25 -3.41
CA THR A 29 -6.03 7.90 -2.67
C THR A 29 -6.61 9.11 -3.40
N PHE A 30 -5.77 9.91 -4.08
CA PHE A 30 -6.26 10.99 -4.95
C PHE A 30 -7.03 10.45 -6.17
N PHE A 31 -6.54 9.38 -6.79
CA PHE A 31 -7.25 8.73 -7.88
C PHE A 31 -8.60 8.16 -7.45
N MET A 32 -8.73 7.65 -6.21
CA MET A 32 -10.02 7.16 -5.71
C MET A 32 -11.11 8.24 -5.68
N PHE A 33 -10.74 9.50 -5.37
CA PHE A 33 -11.69 10.60 -5.45
C PHE A 33 -12.14 10.86 -6.89
N LEU A 34 -11.21 10.83 -7.86
CA LEU A 34 -11.56 10.92 -9.28
C LEU A 34 -12.48 9.75 -9.67
N MET A 35 -12.13 8.53 -9.25
CA MET A 35 -12.91 7.32 -9.54
C MET A 35 -14.37 7.43 -9.09
N PHE A 36 -14.66 8.05 -7.95
CA PHE A 36 -16.04 8.12 -7.46
C PHE A 36 -16.78 9.41 -7.78
N TRP A 37 -16.07 10.52 -8.01
CA TRP A 37 -16.68 11.83 -8.25
C TRP A 37 -16.78 12.20 -9.73
N VAL A 38 -15.90 11.69 -10.60
CA VAL A 38 -15.96 11.92 -12.04
C VAL A 38 -16.91 10.91 -12.69
N PRO A 39 -17.95 11.33 -13.43
CA PRO A 39 -18.77 10.41 -14.23
C PRO A 39 -17.97 9.78 -15.37
N HIS A 40 -18.05 8.46 -15.54
CA HIS A 40 -17.34 7.70 -16.58
C HIS A 40 -18.22 6.52 -17.07
N PRO A 41 -19.30 6.80 -17.81
CA PRO A 41 -20.28 5.78 -18.20
C PRO A 41 -19.64 4.74 -19.13
N GLY A 42 -20.04 3.47 -18.95
CA GLY A 42 -19.56 2.35 -19.76
C GLY A 42 -18.12 1.92 -19.48
N ARG A 43 -17.47 2.47 -18.44
CA ARG A 43 -16.13 2.08 -18.02
C ARG A 43 -16.09 1.85 -16.51
N PRO A 44 -15.17 1.00 -16.02
CA PRO A 44 -15.00 0.76 -14.59
C PRO A 44 -14.16 1.83 -13.87
N VAL A 45 -13.42 2.64 -14.63
CA VAL A 45 -12.52 3.69 -14.13
C VAL A 45 -12.57 4.94 -15.03
N PRO A 46 -12.37 6.15 -14.48
CA PRO A 46 -12.30 7.36 -15.28
C PRO A 46 -10.97 7.46 -16.02
N VAL A 47 -11.03 7.94 -17.26
CA VAL A 47 -9.85 8.21 -18.11
C VAL A 47 -9.68 9.72 -18.34
N PHE A 48 -8.61 10.10 -19.04
CA PHE A 48 -8.27 11.49 -19.33
C PHE A 48 -9.46 12.27 -19.89
N GLU A 49 -10.20 11.68 -20.83
CA GLU A 49 -11.35 12.32 -21.48
C GLU A 49 -12.50 12.57 -20.50
N ASP A 50 -12.76 11.64 -19.59
CA ASP A 50 -13.82 11.76 -18.58
C ASP A 50 -13.45 12.88 -17.57
N ILE A 51 -12.19 12.90 -17.15
CA ILE A 51 -11.65 13.90 -16.22
C ILE A 51 -11.70 15.29 -16.86
N LEU A 52 -11.26 15.41 -18.11
CA LEU A 52 -11.27 16.67 -18.85
C LEU A 52 -12.71 17.15 -19.12
N GLY A 53 -13.61 16.24 -19.47
CA GLY A 53 -15.03 16.53 -19.64
C GLY A 53 -15.67 17.05 -18.36
N ALA A 54 -15.42 16.37 -17.23
CA ALA A 54 -15.89 16.80 -15.91
C ALA A 54 -15.27 18.13 -15.46
N PHE A 55 -14.00 18.39 -15.81
CA PHE A 55 -13.36 19.67 -15.51
C PHE A 55 -13.93 20.83 -16.34
N ARG A 56 -14.29 20.60 -17.61
CA ARG A 56 -14.90 21.62 -18.48
C ARG A 56 -16.33 21.92 -18.05
N ASN A 57 -17.12 20.87 -17.85
CA ASN A 57 -18.58 20.97 -17.70
C ASN A 57 -19.06 20.97 -16.23
N GLY A 58 -18.21 20.60 -15.28
CA GLY A 58 -18.58 20.51 -13.86
C GLY A 58 -18.74 21.87 -13.18
N GLY A 59 -19.42 21.90 -12.02
CA GLY A 59 -19.47 23.08 -11.16
C GLY A 59 -18.12 23.40 -10.52
N LEU A 60 -17.96 24.62 -10.00
CA LEU A 60 -16.70 25.10 -9.38
C LEU A 60 -16.12 24.13 -8.32
N PRO A 61 -16.92 23.54 -7.40
CA PRO A 61 -16.38 22.61 -6.41
C PRO A 61 -15.77 21.34 -7.04
N LEU A 62 -16.40 20.80 -8.08
CA LEU A 62 -15.90 19.62 -8.78
C LEU A 62 -14.60 19.94 -9.54
N LYS A 63 -14.53 21.11 -10.19
CA LYS A 63 -13.30 21.55 -10.87
C LYS A 63 -12.14 21.69 -9.89
N ALA A 64 -12.38 22.31 -8.73
CA ALA A 64 -11.37 22.45 -7.67
C ALA A 64 -10.91 21.07 -7.15
N ALA A 65 -11.85 20.15 -6.88
CA ALA A 65 -11.55 18.79 -6.44
C ALA A 65 -10.72 18.02 -7.47
N ILE A 66 -11.07 18.10 -8.76
CA ILE A 66 -10.32 17.48 -9.85
C ILE A 66 -8.90 18.06 -9.90
N LEU A 67 -8.75 19.38 -9.85
CA LEU A 67 -7.44 20.04 -9.89
C LEU A 67 -6.55 19.58 -8.74
N VAL A 68 -7.08 19.56 -7.51
CA VAL A 68 -6.35 19.07 -6.33
C VAL A 68 -5.96 17.61 -6.50
N ALA A 69 -6.87 16.76 -6.98
CA ALA A 69 -6.60 15.34 -7.18
C ALA A 69 -5.51 15.11 -8.25
N VAL A 70 -5.60 15.77 -9.40
CA VAL A 70 -4.61 15.67 -10.48
C VAL A 70 -3.23 16.13 -10.01
N ILE A 71 -3.14 17.26 -9.31
CA ILE A 71 -1.87 17.74 -8.73
C ILE A 71 -1.34 16.76 -7.70
N GLY A 72 -2.20 16.25 -6.81
CA GLY A 72 -1.85 15.26 -5.80
C GLY A 72 -1.26 13.98 -6.42
N ILE A 73 -1.89 13.45 -7.47
CA ILE A 73 -1.40 12.29 -8.22
C ILE A 73 -0.02 12.59 -8.81
N ALA A 74 0.15 13.73 -9.50
CA ALA A 74 1.43 14.09 -10.11
C ALA A 74 2.56 14.18 -9.08
N VAL A 75 2.33 14.92 -7.98
CA VAL A 75 3.33 15.11 -6.92
C VAL A 75 3.73 13.77 -6.29
N PHE A 76 2.76 12.97 -5.87
CA PHE A 76 3.05 11.72 -5.17
C PHE A 76 3.57 10.62 -6.09
N ALA A 77 3.22 10.63 -7.38
CA ALA A 77 3.82 9.75 -8.36
C ALA A 77 5.30 10.09 -8.61
N VAL A 78 5.66 11.37 -8.72
CA VAL A 78 7.07 11.79 -8.82
C VAL A 78 7.84 11.37 -7.57
N VAL A 79 7.28 11.56 -6.37
CA VAL A 79 7.90 11.13 -5.12
C VAL A 79 8.06 9.60 -5.08
N ASN A 80 7.04 8.84 -5.48
CA ASN A 80 7.09 7.39 -5.59
C ASN A 80 8.24 6.92 -6.49
N ILE A 81 8.30 7.40 -7.74
CA ILE A 81 9.33 6.98 -8.70
C ILE A 81 10.72 7.38 -8.21
N ARG A 82 10.89 8.61 -7.70
CA ARG A 82 12.17 9.10 -7.18
C ARG A 82 12.68 8.23 -6.02
N LEU A 83 11.81 7.92 -5.06
CA LEU A 83 12.18 7.09 -3.91
C LEU A 83 12.43 5.63 -4.30
N LEU A 84 11.68 5.10 -5.28
CA LEU A 84 11.91 3.75 -5.79
C LEU A 84 13.31 3.64 -6.40
N VAL A 85 13.65 4.53 -7.33
CA VAL A 85 14.96 4.56 -7.99
C VAL A 85 16.07 4.71 -6.95
N TRP A 86 15.92 5.63 -6.00
CA TRP A 86 16.88 5.80 -4.91
C TRP A 86 17.04 4.51 -4.08
N ASN A 87 15.94 3.87 -3.66
CA ASN A 87 16.00 2.64 -2.88
C ASN A 87 16.62 1.46 -3.65
N LEU A 88 16.38 1.35 -4.95
CA LEU A 88 17.00 0.31 -5.79
C LEU A 88 18.51 0.52 -5.89
N ALA A 89 18.97 1.78 -6.05
CA ALA A 89 20.38 2.12 -6.04
C ALA A 89 21.03 1.81 -4.68
N GLN A 90 20.38 2.19 -3.58
CA GLN A 90 20.87 1.91 -2.23
C GLN A 90 20.91 0.41 -1.92
N LEU A 91 19.91 -0.36 -2.34
CA LEU A 91 19.91 -1.81 -2.19
C LEU A 91 21.09 -2.46 -2.92
N SER A 92 21.45 -1.96 -4.11
CA SER A 92 22.60 -2.45 -4.88
C SER A 92 23.92 -2.23 -4.12
N ALA A 93 24.08 -1.07 -3.50
CA ALA A 93 25.23 -0.77 -2.64
C ALA A 93 25.20 -1.62 -1.34
N PHE A 94 24.05 -1.70 -0.68
CA PHE A 94 23.86 -2.43 0.58
C PHE A 94 24.20 -3.90 0.46
N ARG A 95 23.88 -4.56 -0.67
CA ARG A 95 24.20 -5.97 -0.95
C ARG A 95 25.69 -6.31 -0.80
N ARG A 96 26.59 -5.32 -0.90
CA ARG A 96 28.05 -5.49 -0.80
C ARG A 96 28.58 -5.29 0.62
N THR A 97 27.71 -5.09 1.60
CA THR A 97 28.09 -4.75 2.98
C THR A 97 27.97 -5.95 3.92
N GLU A 98 28.72 -5.95 5.01
CA GLU A 98 28.56 -6.93 6.09
C GLU A 98 27.17 -6.88 6.74
N ALA A 99 26.57 -5.68 6.82
CA ALA A 99 25.23 -5.51 7.37
C ALA A 99 24.19 -6.31 6.57
N HIS A 100 24.34 -6.38 5.24
CA HIS A 100 23.49 -7.23 4.41
C HIS A 100 23.73 -8.71 4.68
N ALA A 101 24.98 -9.16 4.82
CA ALA A 101 25.28 -10.54 5.15
C ALA A 101 24.63 -10.97 6.48
N ARG A 102 24.70 -10.11 7.51
CA ARG A 102 24.04 -10.32 8.80
C ARG A 102 22.51 -10.31 8.70
N LEU A 103 21.95 -9.46 7.85
CA LEU A 103 20.50 -9.39 7.65
C LEU A 103 19.97 -10.70 7.06
N MET A 104 20.66 -11.26 6.05
CA MET A 104 20.27 -12.49 5.36
C MET A 104 20.28 -13.74 6.25
N THR A 105 21.01 -13.73 7.37
CA THR A 105 21.03 -14.83 8.35
C THR A 105 20.03 -14.63 9.48
N SER A 106 19.23 -13.55 9.46
CA SER A 106 18.32 -13.16 10.55
C SER A 106 16.85 -13.22 10.10
N ASN A 107 15.93 -13.17 11.08
CA ASN A 107 14.50 -12.98 10.81
C ASN A 107 14.17 -11.67 10.07
N GLY A 108 15.10 -10.71 10.09
CA GLY A 108 14.97 -9.43 9.39
C GLY A 108 15.09 -9.52 7.87
N GLU A 109 15.52 -10.66 7.31
CA GLU A 109 15.62 -10.80 5.84
C GLU A 109 14.28 -10.58 5.12
N THR A 110 13.16 -10.83 5.81
CA THR A 110 11.81 -10.57 5.27
C THR A 110 11.54 -9.09 5.02
N GLN A 111 12.32 -8.17 5.60
CA GLN A 111 12.23 -6.74 5.27
C GLN A 111 12.59 -6.45 3.80
N LEU A 112 13.37 -7.32 3.14
CA LEU A 112 13.66 -7.19 1.72
C LEU A 112 12.43 -7.38 0.83
N LEU A 113 11.32 -7.94 1.36
CA LEU A 113 10.04 -8.02 0.66
C LEU A 113 9.33 -6.66 0.55
N ALA A 114 9.81 -5.63 1.24
CA ALA A 114 9.39 -4.25 0.97
C ALA A 114 9.75 -3.80 -0.46
N MET A 115 10.78 -4.38 -1.08
CA MET A 115 11.18 -4.08 -2.46
C MET A 115 10.14 -4.55 -3.51
N PRO A 116 9.76 -5.84 -3.61
CA PRO A 116 8.71 -6.25 -4.55
C PRO A 116 7.37 -5.57 -4.27
N LEU A 117 7.06 -5.29 -3.00
CA LEU A 117 5.89 -4.52 -2.61
C LEU A 117 5.89 -3.10 -3.20
N ALA A 118 7.03 -2.38 -3.11
CA ALA A 118 7.18 -1.05 -3.69
C ALA A 118 7.19 -1.08 -5.24
N LEU A 119 7.78 -2.10 -5.86
CA LEU A 119 7.75 -2.30 -7.31
C LEU A 119 6.30 -2.48 -7.81
N ALA A 120 5.52 -3.34 -7.15
CA ALA A 120 4.12 -3.55 -7.50
C ALA A 120 3.29 -2.26 -7.37
N MET A 121 3.53 -1.48 -6.32
CA MET A 121 2.89 -0.17 -6.16
C MET A 121 3.29 0.83 -7.25
N ALA A 122 4.53 0.82 -7.72
CA ALA A 122 4.95 1.70 -8.81
C ALA A 122 4.29 1.35 -10.14
N VAL A 123 4.04 0.06 -10.43
CA VAL A 123 3.24 -0.36 -11.59
C VAL A 123 1.81 0.19 -11.48
N ASN A 124 1.19 0.08 -10.29
CA ASN A 124 -0.14 0.66 -10.04
C ASN A 124 -0.16 2.19 -10.22
N ALA A 125 0.85 2.89 -9.69
CA ALA A 125 0.98 4.34 -9.86
C ALA A 125 1.19 4.72 -11.34
N GLY A 126 1.97 3.93 -12.09
CA GLY A 126 2.15 4.10 -13.53
C GLY A 126 0.85 3.96 -14.32
N PHE A 127 -0.01 3.00 -13.94
CA PHE A 127 -1.33 2.86 -14.55
C PHE A 127 -2.22 4.07 -14.28
N ILE A 128 -2.23 4.59 -13.04
CA ILE A 128 -2.94 5.82 -12.69
C ILE A 128 -2.43 7.02 -13.49
N LEU A 129 -1.10 7.17 -13.61
CA LEU A 129 -0.52 8.23 -14.45
C LEU A 129 -1.00 8.13 -15.89
N GLY A 130 -1.04 6.91 -16.44
CA GLY A 130 -1.61 6.64 -17.75
C GLY A 130 -3.04 7.13 -17.88
N LEU A 131 -3.93 6.65 -16.98
CA LEU A 131 -5.35 6.99 -17.03
C LEU A 131 -5.62 8.49 -16.89
N VAL A 132 -4.82 9.20 -16.08
CA VAL A 132 -5.08 10.60 -15.73
C VAL A 132 -4.42 11.58 -16.70
N PHE A 133 -3.27 11.24 -17.30
CA PHE A 133 -2.47 12.18 -18.08
C PHE A 133 -2.25 11.80 -19.55
N VAL A 134 -2.64 10.59 -19.97
CA VAL A 134 -2.43 10.13 -21.36
C VAL A 134 -3.76 10.10 -22.13
N PRO A 135 -3.98 11.04 -23.07
CA PRO A 135 -5.17 11.03 -23.92
C PRO A 135 -5.22 9.77 -24.80
N GLY A 136 -6.41 9.21 -24.98
CA GLY A 136 -6.64 8.05 -25.85
C GLY A 136 -6.08 6.72 -25.34
N LEU A 137 -5.50 6.67 -24.13
CA LEU A 137 -4.89 5.44 -23.59
C LEU A 137 -5.87 4.26 -23.55
N TRP A 138 -7.15 4.53 -23.25
CA TRP A 138 -8.17 3.49 -23.17
C TRP A 138 -8.37 2.76 -24.50
N GLY A 139 -8.12 3.42 -25.64
CA GLY A 139 -8.22 2.79 -26.96
C GLY A 139 -7.19 1.70 -27.21
N VAL A 140 -6.10 1.66 -26.43
CA VAL A 140 -5.03 0.66 -26.54
C VAL A 140 -4.84 -0.16 -25.26
N VAL A 141 -5.75 -0.01 -24.27
CA VAL A 141 -5.59 -0.61 -22.93
C VAL A 141 -5.51 -2.14 -22.95
N GLU A 142 -6.17 -2.77 -23.92
CA GLU A 142 -6.15 -4.22 -24.12
C GLU A 142 -4.74 -4.76 -24.38
N TYR A 143 -3.85 -3.98 -25.02
CA TYR A 143 -2.45 -4.35 -25.21
C TYR A 143 -1.60 -4.14 -23.96
N LEU A 144 -2.00 -3.21 -23.09
CA LEU A 144 -1.30 -2.93 -21.84
C LEU A 144 -1.59 -3.99 -20.78
N PHE A 145 -2.77 -4.64 -20.80
CA PHE A 145 -3.12 -5.64 -19.81
C PHE A 145 -2.19 -6.86 -19.79
N PRO A 146 -1.85 -7.53 -20.92
CA PRO A 146 -0.86 -8.60 -20.94
C PRO A 146 0.50 -8.15 -20.42
N LEU A 147 0.95 -6.94 -20.79
CA LEU A 147 2.22 -6.38 -20.30
C LEU A 147 2.19 -6.17 -18.78
N ALA A 148 1.07 -5.69 -18.24
CA ALA A 148 0.86 -5.55 -16.80
C ALA A 148 0.89 -6.90 -16.09
N LEU A 149 0.25 -7.94 -16.65
CA LEU A 149 0.30 -9.31 -16.11
C LEU A 149 1.74 -9.83 -16.07
N VAL A 150 2.52 -9.61 -17.13
CA VAL A 150 3.95 -9.99 -17.16
C VAL A 150 4.72 -9.23 -16.08
N ALA A 151 4.53 -7.92 -15.95
CA ALA A 151 5.20 -7.12 -14.93
C ALA A 151 4.89 -7.63 -13.51
N PHE A 152 3.63 -7.88 -13.19
CA PHE A 152 3.25 -8.45 -11.90
C PHE A 152 3.74 -9.89 -11.73
N ALA A 153 3.80 -10.70 -12.79
CA ALA A 153 4.33 -12.06 -12.73
C ALA A 153 5.81 -12.05 -12.35
N LEU A 154 6.60 -11.18 -12.97
CA LEU A 154 8.02 -11.00 -12.65
C LEU A 154 8.22 -10.53 -11.20
N ILE A 155 7.41 -9.59 -10.72
CA ILE A 155 7.45 -9.15 -9.33
C ILE A 155 7.05 -10.28 -8.39
N GLY A 156 6.04 -11.08 -8.75
CA GLY A 156 5.62 -12.28 -8.04
C GLY A 156 6.75 -13.31 -7.93
N VAL A 157 7.48 -13.58 -9.02
CA VAL A 157 8.66 -14.46 -9.00
C VAL A 157 9.73 -13.94 -8.06
N ILE A 158 9.99 -12.63 -8.03
CA ILE A 158 10.93 -12.02 -7.07
C ILE A 158 10.44 -12.25 -5.63
N ALA A 159 9.16 -12.04 -5.35
CA ALA A 159 8.59 -12.25 -4.02
C ALA A 159 8.69 -13.74 -3.61
N PHE A 160 8.26 -14.67 -4.46
CA PHE A 160 8.33 -16.11 -4.17
C PHE A 160 9.76 -16.60 -3.96
N ARG A 161 10.73 -16.16 -4.75
CA ARG A 161 12.13 -16.53 -4.54
C ARG A 161 12.64 -16.10 -3.17
N ARG A 162 12.24 -14.90 -2.70
CA ARG A 162 12.62 -14.39 -1.37
C ARG A 162 11.91 -15.13 -0.24
N ILE A 163 10.61 -15.37 -0.38
CA ILE A 163 9.83 -16.12 0.60
C ILE A 163 10.33 -17.55 0.69
N GLY A 164 10.58 -18.21 -0.45
CA GLY A 164 11.11 -19.56 -0.51
C GLY A 164 12.49 -19.69 0.12
N ALA A 165 13.39 -18.73 -0.12
CA ALA A 165 14.71 -18.71 0.53
C ALA A 165 14.59 -18.59 2.07
N PHE A 166 13.74 -17.68 2.55
CA PHE A 166 13.48 -17.51 3.98
C PHE A 166 12.87 -18.78 4.61
N LEU A 167 11.80 -19.32 4.02
CA LEU A 167 11.13 -20.51 4.53
C LEU A 167 12.03 -21.75 4.47
N SER A 168 12.81 -21.92 3.39
CA SER A 168 13.75 -23.02 3.28
C SER A 168 14.79 -22.97 4.40
N ARG A 169 15.38 -21.81 4.67
CA ARG A 169 16.35 -21.65 5.76
C ARG A 169 15.72 -21.95 7.12
N VAL A 170 14.59 -21.31 7.41
CA VAL A 170 13.91 -21.42 8.72
C VAL A 170 13.38 -22.83 8.99
N LEU A 171 12.84 -23.51 7.98
CA LEU A 171 12.21 -24.82 8.14
C LEU A 171 13.19 -25.99 7.99
N SER A 172 14.27 -25.85 7.21
CA SER A 172 15.23 -26.93 7.00
C SER A 172 16.29 -27.04 8.09
N GLU A 173 16.73 -25.92 8.66
CA GLU A 173 17.84 -25.94 9.64
C GLU A 173 17.37 -26.14 11.08
N GLY A 174 16.12 -25.76 11.41
CA GLY A 174 15.54 -25.91 12.75
C GLY A 174 16.23 -25.05 13.82
N GLY A 175 15.48 -24.32 14.65
CA GLY A 175 16.06 -23.50 15.73
C GLY A 175 16.78 -22.21 15.32
N VAL A 176 16.88 -21.92 14.01
CA VAL A 176 17.47 -20.67 13.47
C VAL A 176 16.50 -19.49 13.55
N PHE A 177 15.20 -19.77 13.74
CA PHE A 177 14.18 -18.74 13.89
C PHE A 177 14.11 -18.25 15.34
N ASP A 178 14.54 -17.01 15.55
CA ASP A 178 14.44 -16.37 16.86
C ASP A 178 13.01 -15.90 17.15
N VAL A 179 12.29 -16.70 17.95
CA VAL A 179 10.91 -16.42 18.36
C VAL A 179 10.81 -15.15 19.22
N THR A 180 11.88 -14.77 19.93
CA THR A 180 11.93 -13.58 20.79
C THR A 180 12.08 -12.31 19.95
N ALA A 181 12.92 -12.35 18.90
CA ALA A 181 13.05 -11.29 17.91
C ALA A 181 11.85 -11.19 16.95
N ASN A 182 10.92 -12.15 17.02
CA ASN A 182 9.72 -12.18 16.19
C ASN A 182 8.52 -11.39 16.75
N ASN A 183 8.78 -10.45 17.65
CA ASN A 183 7.74 -9.64 18.28
C ASN A 183 7.30 -8.43 17.44
N SER A 184 7.31 -8.57 16.10
CA SER A 184 6.80 -7.58 15.15
C SER A 184 6.00 -8.23 14.03
N PHE A 185 5.10 -7.46 13.42
CA PHE A 185 4.41 -7.87 12.20
C PHE A 185 5.23 -7.58 10.93
N ALA A 186 6.54 -7.32 11.05
CA ALA A 186 7.42 -7.30 9.88
C ALA A 186 7.35 -8.64 9.11
N GLN A 187 7.05 -9.75 9.79
CA GLN A 187 6.79 -11.04 9.16
C GLN A 187 5.49 -11.11 8.35
N LEU A 188 4.64 -10.10 8.38
CA LEU A 188 3.52 -9.98 7.45
C LEU A 188 3.93 -9.35 6.11
N LEU A 189 5.15 -8.83 5.96
CA LEU A 189 5.64 -8.31 4.67
C LEU A 189 5.57 -9.34 3.52
N PRO A 190 5.92 -10.62 3.71
CA PRO A 190 5.63 -11.69 2.74
C PRO A 190 4.18 -11.72 2.26
N ALA A 191 3.22 -11.80 3.20
CA ALA A 191 1.81 -11.82 2.88
C ALA A 191 1.39 -10.53 2.16
N PHE A 192 1.88 -9.39 2.62
CA PHE A 192 1.55 -8.10 2.01
C PHE A 192 2.11 -7.96 0.59
N ALA A 193 3.33 -8.43 0.35
CA ALA A 193 3.93 -8.45 -0.99
C ALA A 193 3.10 -9.34 -1.94
N LEU A 194 2.73 -10.55 -1.51
CA LEU A 194 1.88 -11.44 -2.31
C LEU A 194 0.49 -10.83 -2.57
N ALA A 195 -0.13 -10.24 -1.54
CA ALA A 195 -1.44 -9.58 -1.67
C ALA A 195 -1.38 -8.37 -2.64
N MET A 196 -0.27 -7.62 -2.63
CA MET A 196 -0.07 -6.51 -3.56
C MET A 196 0.08 -6.98 -5.01
N VAL A 197 0.80 -8.09 -5.23
CA VAL A 197 0.88 -8.69 -6.58
C VAL A 197 -0.48 -9.23 -7.00
N ALA A 198 -1.22 -9.87 -6.08
CA ALA A 198 -2.56 -10.41 -6.34
C ALA A 198 -3.55 -9.32 -6.77
N VAL A 199 -3.61 -8.18 -6.06
CA VAL A 199 -4.48 -7.07 -6.46
C VAL A 199 -4.06 -6.44 -7.78
N GLY A 200 -2.75 -6.36 -8.06
CA GLY A 200 -2.22 -5.91 -9.34
C GLY A 200 -2.65 -6.84 -10.49
N MET A 201 -2.50 -8.15 -10.28
CA MET A 201 -2.94 -9.19 -11.21
C MET A 201 -4.43 -9.16 -11.48
N SER A 202 -5.27 -8.71 -10.53
CA SER A 202 -6.74 -8.64 -10.69
C SER A 202 -7.24 -7.45 -11.52
N ALA A 203 -6.39 -6.47 -11.83
CA ALA A 203 -6.80 -5.29 -12.58
C ALA A 203 -7.40 -5.63 -13.96
N PRO A 204 -6.75 -6.45 -14.80
CA PRO A 204 -7.32 -6.85 -16.09
C PRO A 204 -8.64 -7.62 -15.98
N ALA A 205 -8.83 -8.43 -14.93
CA ALA A 205 -10.10 -9.15 -14.73
C ALA A 205 -11.30 -8.21 -14.62
N ALA A 206 -11.12 -7.01 -14.08
CA ALA A 206 -12.19 -6.02 -13.96
C ALA A 206 -12.32 -5.05 -15.14
N MET A 207 -11.37 -5.03 -16.08
CA MET A 207 -11.26 -3.94 -17.07
C MET A 207 -11.08 -4.42 -18.51
N SER A 208 -10.70 -5.68 -18.72
CA SER A 208 -10.52 -6.28 -20.04
C SER A 208 -11.85 -6.76 -20.62
N THR A 209 -12.00 -6.61 -21.92
CA THR A 209 -13.11 -7.18 -22.71
C THR A 209 -12.75 -8.52 -23.32
N LEU A 210 -11.46 -8.89 -23.36
CA LEU A 210 -10.99 -10.17 -23.87
C LEU A 210 -11.12 -11.28 -22.80
N PRO A 211 -11.91 -12.35 -23.04
CA PRO A 211 -12.14 -13.41 -22.05
C PRO A 211 -10.86 -14.13 -21.60
N LEU A 212 -9.89 -14.30 -22.49
CA LEU A 212 -8.60 -14.93 -22.15
C LEU A 212 -7.83 -14.10 -21.12
N THR A 213 -7.73 -12.79 -21.34
CA THR A 213 -7.05 -11.86 -20.42
C THR A 213 -7.76 -11.83 -19.07
N VAL A 214 -9.10 -11.78 -19.07
CA VAL A 214 -9.91 -11.83 -17.83
C VAL A 214 -9.67 -13.15 -17.09
N GLY A 215 -9.76 -14.29 -17.78
CA GLY A 215 -9.58 -15.62 -17.18
C GLY A 215 -8.20 -15.81 -16.57
N VAL A 216 -7.13 -15.47 -17.30
CA VAL A 216 -5.74 -15.58 -16.80
C VAL A 216 -5.52 -14.66 -15.60
N SER A 217 -5.97 -13.41 -15.70
CA SER A 217 -5.90 -12.43 -14.62
C SER A 217 -6.61 -12.92 -13.36
N MET A 218 -7.80 -13.51 -13.52
CA MET A 218 -8.60 -14.04 -12.43
C MET A 218 -7.92 -15.24 -11.76
N ILE A 219 -7.49 -16.25 -12.53
CA ILE A 219 -6.82 -17.45 -11.99
C ILE A 219 -5.56 -17.08 -11.21
N LEU A 220 -4.70 -16.24 -11.81
CA LEU A 220 -3.43 -15.84 -11.17
C LEU A 220 -3.67 -15.01 -9.91
N SER A 221 -4.62 -14.06 -9.95
CA SER A 221 -4.92 -13.24 -8.77
C SER A 221 -5.56 -14.05 -7.65
N VAL A 222 -6.46 -15.00 -7.94
CA VAL A 222 -7.01 -15.92 -6.93
C VAL A 222 -5.89 -16.73 -6.29
N ALA A 223 -5.03 -17.39 -7.06
CA ALA A 223 -3.95 -18.21 -6.53
C ALA A 223 -3.03 -17.41 -5.59
N LEU A 224 -2.57 -16.24 -6.03
CA LEU A 224 -1.73 -15.35 -5.21
C LEU A 224 -2.46 -14.82 -3.97
N GLY A 225 -3.74 -14.47 -4.10
CA GLY A 225 -4.58 -14.01 -2.99
C GLY A 225 -4.75 -15.11 -1.94
N THR A 226 -4.97 -16.35 -2.36
CA THR A 226 -5.06 -17.51 -1.45
C THR A 226 -3.74 -17.74 -0.71
N PHE A 227 -2.60 -17.69 -1.41
CA PHE A 227 -1.29 -17.81 -0.76
C PHE A 227 -1.03 -16.68 0.23
N ALA A 228 -1.39 -15.44 -0.13
CA ALA A 228 -1.29 -14.29 0.77
C ALA A 228 -2.18 -14.45 2.02
N GLY A 229 -3.41 -14.93 1.85
CA GLY A 229 -4.35 -15.20 2.94
C GLY A 229 -3.83 -16.28 3.89
N LEU A 230 -3.35 -17.41 3.36
CA LEU A 230 -2.75 -18.49 4.15
C LEU A 230 -1.53 -18.00 4.92
N TYR A 231 -0.62 -17.27 4.26
CA TYR A 231 0.56 -16.70 4.92
C TYR A 231 0.14 -15.72 6.02
N THR A 232 -0.82 -14.84 5.75
CA THR A 232 -1.34 -13.87 6.75
C THR A 232 -1.84 -14.61 7.98
N LEU A 233 -2.63 -15.66 7.82
CA LEU A 233 -3.19 -16.43 8.92
C LEU A 233 -2.08 -17.05 9.79
N VAL A 234 -1.15 -17.78 9.18
CA VAL A 234 -0.05 -18.44 9.90
C VAL A 234 0.84 -17.41 10.59
N ALA A 235 1.28 -16.38 9.86
CA ALA A 235 2.17 -15.36 10.40
C ALA A 235 1.49 -14.52 11.50
N ALA A 236 0.18 -14.25 11.40
CA ALA A 236 -0.55 -13.55 12.45
C ALA A 236 -0.58 -14.38 13.74
N ILE A 237 -0.89 -15.67 13.66
CA ILE A 237 -0.92 -16.56 14.84
C ILE A 237 0.45 -16.59 15.53
N VAL A 238 1.52 -16.75 14.75
CA VAL A 238 2.90 -16.78 15.29
C VAL A 238 3.31 -15.43 15.89
N ALA A 239 3.03 -14.32 15.20
CA ALA A 239 3.38 -12.98 15.66
C ALA A 239 2.61 -12.59 16.94
N PHE A 240 1.30 -12.84 16.99
CA PHE A 240 0.51 -12.61 18.21
C PHE A 240 1.03 -13.43 19.39
N GLY A 241 1.35 -14.71 19.18
CA GLY A 241 1.92 -15.58 20.21
C GLY A 241 3.24 -15.04 20.77
N SER A 242 4.14 -14.54 19.92
CA SER A 242 5.40 -13.92 20.34
C SER A 242 5.18 -12.60 21.09
N MET A 243 4.29 -11.73 20.59
CA MET A 243 4.00 -10.44 21.23
C MET A 243 3.36 -10.60 22.61
N LEU A 244 2.53 -11.61 22.82
CA LEU A 244 1.94 -11.90 24.13
C LEU A 244 3.01 -12.35 25.15
N ARG A 245 4.09 -12.98 24.69
CA ARG A 245 5.17 -13.46 25.57
C ARG A 245 6.27 -12.43 25.81
N HIS A 246 6.61 -11.64 24.79
CA HIS A 246 7.79 -10.77 24.81
C HIS A 246 7.49 -9.27 24.67
N GLY A 247 6.22 -8.91 24.47
CA GLY A 247 5.80 -7.54 24.15
C GLY A 247 6.22 -7.10 22.76
N THR A 248 5.57 -6.09 22.18
CA THR A 248 5.90 -5.59 20.82
C THR A 248 7.16 -4.73 20.81
N ALA A 249 8.12 -5.04 19.92
CA ALA A 249 9.32 -4.22 19.75
C ALA A 249 8.97 -2.78 19.38
N ARG A 250 9.55 -1.82 20.12
CA ARG A 250 9.19 -0.40 20.04
C ARG A 250 9.32 0.18 18.64
N GLU A 251 10.43 -0.14 17.99
CA GLU A 251 10.72 0.33 16.63
C GLU A 251 9.73 -0.23 15.60
N SER A 252 9.25 -1.45 15.82
CA SER A 252 8.37 -2.15 14.90
C SER A 252 6.89 -2.06 15.26
N ALA A 253 6.51 -1.33 16.30
CA ALA A 253 5.11 -1.13 16.69
C ALA A 253 4.18 -0.66 15.56
N PRO A 254 4.60 0.17 14.58
CA PRO A 254 3.78 0.49 13.42
C PRO A 254 3.29 -0.71 12.61
N THR A 255 4.03 -1.81 12.64
CA THR A 255 3.72 -3.01 11.85
C THR A 255 2.44 -3.70 12.31
N LEU A 256 1.96 -3.46 13.54
CA LEU A 256 0.67 -3.93 14.07
C LEU A 256 -0.51 -3.62 13.13
N MET A 257 -0.40 -2.52 12.39
CA MET A 257 -1.46 -2.06 11.49
C MET A 257 -1.31 -2.58 10.06
N ILE A 258 -0.31 -3.42 9.73
CA ILE A 258 -0.11 -3.99 8.37
C ILE A 258 -1.30 -4.87 7.94
N VAL A 259 -2.06 -5.42 8.87
CA VAL A 259 -3.31 -6.15 8.57
C VAL A 259 -4.29 -5.25 7.78
N VAL A 260 -4.30 -3.94 8.05
CA VAL A 260 -5.19 -2.97 7.39
C VAL A 260 -4.95 -2.92 5.87
N PRO A 261 -3.74 -2.59 5.38
CA PRO A 261 -3.48 -2.58 3.95
C PRO A 261 -3.59 -3.96 3.29
N ILE A 262 -3.26 -5.07 3.97
CA ILE A 262 -3.48 -6.42 3.44
C ILE A 262 -4.96 -6.65 3.13
N LEU A 263 -5.85 -6.37 4.08
CA LEU A 263 -7.28 -6.54 3.88
C LEU A 263 -7.83 -5.57 2.82
N THR A 264 -7.31 -4.33 2.74
CA THR A 264 -7.72 -3.41 1.66
C THR A 264 -7.40 -3.97 0.29
N VAL A 265 -6.16 -4.42 0.07
CA VAL A 265 -5.76 -4.90 -1.27
C VAL A 265 -6.47 -6.20 -1.64
N LEU A 266 -6.67 -7.12 -0.69
CA LEU A 266 -7.44 -8.35 -0.93
C LEU A 266 -8.92 -8.06 -1.18
N GLY A 267 -9.51 -7.09 -0.46
CA GLY A 267 -10.88 -6.64 -0.72
C GLY A 267 -11.04 -6.04 -2.12
N ILE A 268 -10.10 -5.19 -2.55
CA ILE A 268 -10.09 -4.64 -3.90
C ILE A 268 -9.94 -5.74 -4.95
N MET A 269 -9.10 -6.73 -4.70
CA MET A 269 -8.95 -7.90 -5.57
C MET A 269 -10.28 -8.65 -5.72
N MET A 270 -10.96 -8.94 -4.61
CA MET A 270 -12.26 -9.63 -4.63
C MET A 270 -13.32 -8.82 -5.39
N MET A 271 -13.44 -7.52 -5.15
CA MET A 271 -14.37 -6.65 -5.88
C MET A 271 -14.08 -6.59 -7.39
N ARG A 272 -12.80 -6.64 -7.78
CA ARG A 272 -12.40 -6.69 -9.19
C ARG A 272 -12.74 -8.04 -9.84
N GLN A 273 -12.53 -9.13 -9.12
CA GLN A 273 -12.87 -10.47 -9.59
C GLN A 273 -14.38 -10.64 -9.76
N GLU A 274 -15.18 -10.13 -8.83
CA GLU A 274 -16.65 -10.14 -8.93
C GLU A 274 -17.12 -9.44 -10.21
N HIS A 275 -16.52 -8.29 -10.56
CA HIS A 275 -16.82 -7.60 -11.81
C HIS A 275 -16.44 -8.43 -13.06
N GLY A 276 -15.29 -9.10 -13.05
CA GLY A 276 -14.86 -9.99 -14.13
C GLY A 276 -15.77 -11.21 -14.29
N LEU A 277 -16.20 -11.80 -13.18
CA LEU A 277 -17.17 -12.89 -13.13
C LEU A 277 -18.53 -12.47 -13.70
N HIS A 278 -18.99 -11.27 -13.37
CA HIS A 278 -20.24 -10.72 -13.89
C HIS A 278 -20.19 -10.44 -15.40
N THR A 279 -19.12 -9.82 -15.87
CA THR A 279 -19.01 -9.39 -17.28
C THR A 279 -18.66 -10.51 -18.25
N THR A 280 -17.82 -11.46 -17.83
CA THR A 280 -17.26 -12.49 -18.73
C THR A 280 -17.87 -13.87 -18.52
N PHE A 281 -18.23 -14.22 -17.28
CA PHE A 281 -18.69 -15.57 -16.92
C PHE A 281 -20.19 -15.61 -16.57
N ALA A 282 -20.92 -14.52 -16.77
CA ALA A 282 -22.35 -14.36 -16.47
C ALA A 282 -22.75 -14.73 -15.02
N ALA A 283 -21.79 -14.66 -14.09
CA ALA A 283 -22.03 -14.89 -12.67
C ALA A 283 -22.49 -13.59 -12.00
N HIS A 284 -23.73 -13.56 -11.52
CA HIS A 284 -24.31 -12.36 -10.94
C HIS A 284 -24.08 -12.31 -9.43
N GLY A 285 -23.20 -11.41 -8.96
CA GLY A 285 -23.05 -11.05 -7.55
C GLY A 285 -24.16 -10.09 -7.10
N GLY A 286 -24.58 -10.19 -5.85
CA GLY A 286 -25.60 -9.33 -5.26
C GLY A 286 -25.02 -8.00 -4.79
N ILE A 287 -25.79 -6.92 -4.89
CA ILE A 287 -25.41 -5.60 -4.32
C ILE A 287 -25.12 -5.71 -2.82
N ALA A 288 -25.81 -6.61 -2.12
CA ALA A 288 -25.57 -6.90 -0.70
C ALA A 288 -24.17 -7.49 -0.43
N ASP A 289 -23.59 -8.24 -1.38
CA ASP A 289 -22.31 -8.92 -1.19
C ASP A 289 -21.17 -7.91 -1.07
N THR A 290 -21.16 -6.89 -1.94
CA THR A 290 -20.17 -5.80 -1.88
C THR A 290 -20.32 -4.99 -0.58
N LEU A 291 -21.55 -4.71 -0.14
CA LEU A 291 -21.80 -4.02 1.14
C LEU A 291 -21.27 -4.83 2.32
N LEU A 292 -21.60 -6.13 2.38
CA LEU A 292 -21.17 -7.02 3.45
C LEU A 292 -19.64 -7.17 3.48
N LEU A 293 -19.02 -7.42 2.32
CA LEU A 293 -17.57 -7.52 2.17
C LEU A 293 -16.84 -6.27 2.68
N THR A 294 -17.21 -5.10 2.16
CA THR A 294 -16.56 -3.84 2.53
C THR A 294 -16.79 -3.47 4.00
N THR A 295 -17.97 -3.77 4.54
CA THR A 295 -18.30 -3.56 5.97
C THR A 295 -17.48 -4.49 6.86
N MET A 296 -17.37 -5.79 6.53
CA MET A 296 -16.56 -6.75 7.27
C MET A 296 -15.10 -6.33 7.30
N ILE A 297 -14.55 -5.92 6.15
CA ILE A 297 -13.16 -5.44 6.08
C ILE A 297 -12.98 -4.19 6.94
N LEU A 298 -13.85 -3.18 6.83
CA LEU A 298 -13.76 -1.96 7.64
C LEU A 298 -13.86 -2.24 9.14
N ALA A 299 -14.71 -3.19 9.55
CA ALA A 299 -14.83 -3.57 10.96
C ALA A 299 -13.50 -4.11 11.50
N VAL A 300 -12.88 -5.05 10.79
CA VAL A 300 -11.57 -5.60 11.18
C VAL A 300 -10.48 -4.52 11.14
N GLN A 301 -10.46 -3.68 10.09
CA GLN A 301 -9.50 -2.58 9.98
C GLN A 301 -9.59 -1.60 11.15
N SER A 302 -10.81 -1.26 11.56
CA SER A 302 -11.05 -0.35 12.68
C SER A 302 -10.46 -0.91 13.98
N VAL A 303 -10.64 -2.21 14.25
CA VAL A 303 -10.05 -2.87 15.43
C VAL A 303 -8.52 -2.81 15.40
N PHE A 304 -7.89 -3.19 14.28
CA PHE A 304 -6.43 -3.19 14.17
C PHE A 304 -5.81 -1.79 14.19
N LEU A 305 -6.49 -0.79 13.61
CA LEU A 305 -6.09 0.61 13.71
C LEU A 305 -6.13 1.10 15.16
N MET A 306 -7.25 0.87 15.86
CA MET A 306 -7.40 1.27 17.26
C MET A 306 -6.36 0.59 18.16
N LEU A 307 -6.15 -0.72 17.99
CA LEU A 307 -5.15 -1.48 18.71
C LEU A 307 -3.74 -0.93 18.45
N GLY A 308 -3.38 -0.75 17.19
CA GLY A 308 -2.08 -0.21 16.80
C GLY A 308 -1.81 1.18 17.38
N LEU A 309 -2.80 2.09 17.28
CA LEU A 309 -2.70 3.43 17.85
C LEU A 309 -2.59 3.41 19.38
N LEU A 310 -3.31 2.52 20.06
CA LEU A 310 -3.23 2.35 21.52
C LEU A 310 -1.83 1.89 21.94
N VAL A 311 -1.26 0.90 21.26
CA VAL A 311 0.10 0.41 21.55
C VAL A 311 1.14 1.49 21.29
N LEU A 312 1.04 2.21 20.17
CA LEU A 312 1.94 3.34 19.85
C LEU A 312 1.89 4.44 20.92
N ARG A 313 0.69 4.75 21.43
CA ARG A 313 0.50 5.71 22.51
C ARG A 313 1.13 5.23 23.81
N ARG A 314 0.88 3.97 24.20
CA ARG A 314 1.45 3.35 25.42
C ARG A 314 2.97 3.31 25.38
N GLN A 315 3.55 3.10 24.21
CA GLN A 315 4.99 3.05 24.02
C GLN A 315 5.62 4.44 23.83
N ASN A 316 4.87 5.54 23.86
CA ASN A 316 5.38 6.88 23.55
C ASN A 316 6.10 6.95 22.20
N TYR A 317 5.62 6.19 21.20
CA TYR A 317 6.28 6.06 19.89
C TYR A 317 6.42 7.42 19.20
N ALA A 318 5.36 8.24 19.22
CA ALA A 318 5.39 9.57 18.60
C ALA A 318 6.41 10.51 19.25
N ALA A 319 6.53 10.47 20.58
CA ALA A 319 7.52 11.27 21.30
C ALA A 319 8.95 10.82 21.01
N THR A 320 9.15 9.53 20.71
CA THR A 320 10.49 8.95 20.46
C THR A 320 10.91 9.12 18.99
N TYR A 321 10.11 8.58 18.06
CA TYR A 321 10.49 8.44 16.65
C TYR A 321 9.91 9.50 15.71
N LEU A 322 8.83 10.18 16.09
CA LEU A 322 8.20 11.21 15.24
C LEU A 322 8.60 12.63 15.64
N ARG A 323 8.69 12.91 16.95
CA ARG A 323 9.02 14.23 17.52
C ARG A 323 10.35 14.28 18.26
N GLY A 324 10.85 13.14 18.74
CA GLY A 324 12.08 13.05 19.54
C GLY A 324 13.35 13.16 18.70
N GLU A 325 14.47 12.62 19.18
CA GLU A 325 15.76 12.67 18.47
C GLU A 325 16.07 11.39 17.64
N GLU A 326 15.44 10.27 17.99
CA GLU A 326 15.63 8.96 17.34
C GLU A 326 14.91 8.83 16.00
N ASN A 327 15.47 8.12 15.03
CA ASN A 327 14.83 7.90 13.74
C ASN A 327 14.65 6.41 13.48
N SER A 328 13.46 6.03 13.02
CA SER A 328 13.21 4.67 12.57
C SER A 328 12.67 4.67 11.14
N PRO A 329 13.33 4.00 10.19
CA PRO A 329 12.76 3.72 8.87
C PRO A 329 11.42 2.99 8.94
N GLY A 330 11.18 2.22 10.02
CA GLY A 330 9.90 1.55 10.29
C GLY A 330 8.72 2.50 10.49
N ALA A 331 8.97 3.78 10.80
CA ALA A 331 7.91 4.78 10.91
C ALA A 331 7.14 5.00 9.59
N TYR A 332 7.75 4.74 8.43
CA TYR A 332 7.05 4.77 7.14
C TYR A 332 5.95 3.72 7.03
N ALA A 333 5.99 2.65 7.83
CA ALA A 333 4.90 1.66 7.88
C ALA A 333 3.59 2.25 8.40
N LEU A 334 3.60 3.41 9.08
CA LEU A 334 2.40 4.12 9.53
C LEU A 334 1.58 4.73 8.38
N VAL A 335 2.20 4.98 7.22
CA VAL A 335 1.53 5.65 6.09
C VAL A 335 0.52 4.71 5.42
N CYS A 336 0.90 3.45 5.22
CA CYS A 336 0.08 2.51 4.46
C CYS A 336 -1.28 2.20 5.11
N PRO A 337 -1.40 2.00 6.43
CA PRO A 337 -2.69 1.79 7.10
C PRO A 337 -3.67 2.94 6.92
N GLY A 338 -3.22 4.21 7.05
CA GLY A 338 -4.12 5.35 6.85
C GLY A 338 -4.56 5.49 5.39
N VAL A 339 -3.64 5.30 4.44
CA VAL A 339 -3.95 5.25 3.00
C VAL A 339 -4.98 4.16 2.71
N ALA A 340 -4.72 2.94 3.20
CA ALA A 340 -5.58 1.79 2.97
C ALA A 340 -6.97 1.94 3.58
N PHE A 341 -7.05 2.54 4.77
CA PHE A 341 -8.31 2.90 5.41
C PHE A 341 -9.08 3.93 4.58
N SER A 342 -8.42 5.01 4.13
CA SER A 342 -9.04 6.02 3.27
C SER A 342 -9.62 5.40 1.99
N VAL A 343 -8.86 4.52 1.32
CA VAL A 343 -9.32 3.81 0.12
C VAL A 343 -10.53 2.91 0.42
N MET A 344 -10.47 2.10 1.48
CA MET A 344 -11.56 1.18 1.82
C MET A 344 -12.83 1.92 2.25
N VAL A 345 -12.71 3.02 2.98
CA VAL A 345 -13.85 3.90 3.32
C VAL A 345 -14.51 4.42 2.05
N GLN A 346 -13.73 4.83 1.03
CA GLN A 346 -14.32 5.27 -0.24
C GLN A 346 -15.07 4.15 -0.98
N PHE A 347 -14.53 2.93 -1.00
CA PHE A 347 -15.25 1.77 -1.56
C PHE A 347 -16.52 1.45 -0.80
N TRP A 348 -16.46 1.41 0.54
CA TRP A 348 -17.63 1.18 1.38
C TRP A 348 -18.71 2.24 1.18
N ILE A 349 -18.35 3.52 1.11
CA ILE A 349 -19.32 4.60 0.86
C ILE A 349 -19.95 4.46 -0.52
N ASN A 350 -19.15 4.32 -1.58
CA ASN A 350 -19.64 4.46 -2.95
C ASN A 350 -20.18 3.16 -3.54
N LYS A 351 -19.55 2.01 -3.26
CA LYS A 351 -19.98 0.71 -3.76
C LYS A 351 -20.84 -0.05 -2.74
N GLY A 352 -20.56 0.11 -1.45
CA GLY A 352 -21.39 -0.45 -0.38
C GLY A 352 -22.68 0.35 -0.15
N LEU A 353 -22.59 1.50 0.52
CA LEU A 353 -23.75 2.25 1.01
C LEU A 353 -24.57 2.89 -0.11
N VAL A 354 -23.93 3.64 -1.01
CA VAL A 354 -24.61 4.25 -2.17
C VAL A 354 -25.11 3.18 -3.13
N GLY A 355 -24.30 2.16 -3.40
CA GLY A 355 -24.68 1.03 -4.26
C GLY A 355 -25.90 0.28 -3.75
N ALA A 356 -26.00 0.06 -2.43
CA ALA A 356 -27.15 -0.56 -1.78
C ALA A 356 -28.35 0.38 -1.56
N GLY A 357 -28.26 1.65 -1.99
CA GLY A 357 -29.33 2.64 -1.78
C GLY A 357 -29.53 3.09 -0.34
N LEU A 358 -28.57 2.81 0.56
CA LEU A 358 -28.66 3.19 1.99
C LEU A 358 -28.44 4.69 2.21
N ILE A 359 -27.66 5.34 1.35
CA ILE A 359 -27.42 6.79 1.39
C ILE A 359 -27.44 7.39 -0.02
N ALA A 360 -27.87 8.65 -0.12
CA ALA A 360 -27.81 9.40 -1.37
C ALA A 360 -26.38 9.86 -1.67
N LYS A 361 -25.93 9.67 -2.93
CA LYS A 361 -24.64 10.19 -3.41
C LYS A 361 -24.63 11.71 -3.28
N PHE A 362 -23.55 12.27 -2.71
CA PHE A 362 -23.38 13.70 -2.42
C PHE A 362 -24.37 14.31 -1.40
N GLY A 363 -25.14 13.50 -0.67
CA GLY A 363 -25.95 13.96 0.46
C GLY A 363 -25.13 14.24 1.72
N ILE A 364 -25.80 14.67 2.80
CA ILE A 364 -25.15 15.00 4.08
C ILE A 364 -24.40 13.79 4.65
N ALA A 365 -25.03 12.61 4.69
CA ALA A 365 -24.40 11.38 5.18
C ALA A 365 -23.17 10.98 4.35
N TYR A 366 -23.24 11.16 3.02
CA TYR A 366 -22.12 10.90 2.12
C TYR A 366 -20.91 11.77 2.46
N TRP A 367 -21.11 13.07 2.66
CA TRP A 367 -20.03 13.99 2.98
C TRP A 367 -19.48 13.81 4.39
N ALA A 368 -20.33 13.52 5.37
CA ALA A 368 -19.92 13.20 6.73
C ALA A 368 -18.98 11.99 6.77
N LEU A 369 -19.32 10.91 6.04
CA LEU A 369 -18.48 9.73 5.95
C LEU A 369 -17.22 9.97 5.09
N SER A 370 -17.35 10.71 3.98
CA SER A 370 -16.21 11.06 3.12
C SER A 370 -15.18 11.91 3.85
N ALA A 371 -15.59 12.71 4.84
CA ALA A 371 -14.68 13.48 5.68
C ALA A 371 -13.70 12.58 6.44
N LEU A 372 -14.06 11.34 6.81
CA LEU A 372 -13.12 10.40 7.42
C LEU A 372 -12.02 9.98 6.43
N ALA A 373 -12.39 9.69 5.18
CA ALA A 373 -11.43 9.34 4.15
C ALA A 373 -10.46 10.50 3.85
N VAL A 374 -10.99 11.73 3.78
CA VAL A 374 -10.19 12.95 3.57
C VAL A 374 -9.28 13.23 4.77
N ALA A 375 -9.80 13.15 6.00
CA ALA A 375 -9.00 13.36 7.21
C ALA A 375 -7.85 12.36 7.31
N SER A 376 -8.11 11.09 7.00
CA SER A 376 -7.08 10.06 6.96
C SER A 376 -6.02 10.35 5.89
N GLN A 377 -6.43 10.75 4.68
CA GLN A 377 -5.50 11.14 3.62
C GLN A 377 -4.63 12.33 4.04
N VAL A 378 -5.22 13.40 4.55
CA VAL A 378 -4.51 14.60 5.01
C VAL A 378 -3.51 14.25 6.12
N ALA A 379 -3.90 13.41 7.08
CA ALA A 379 -3.01 12.93 8.14
C ALA A 379 -1.81 12.16 7.56
N MET A 380 -2.02 11.31 6.55
CA MET A 380 -0.95 10.55 5.91
C MET A 380 -0.03 11.44 5.06
N ILE A 381 -0.57 12.47 4.39
CA ILE A 381 0.24 13.49 3.70
C ILE A 381 1.12 14.22 4.71
N ALA A 382 0.56 14.69 5.82
CA ALA A 382 1.30 15.39 6.87
C ALA A 382 2.40 14.49 7.47
N LEU A 383 2.08 13.22 7.75
CA LEU A 383 3.04 12.24 8.24
C LEU A 383 4.15 11.98 7.23
N MET A 384 3.81 11.85 5.94
CA MET A 384 4.79 11.65 4.88
C MET A 384 5.76 12.83 4.78
N ILE A 385 5.26 14.07 4.83
CA ILE A 385 6.07 15.29 4.83
C ILE A 385 6.98 15.34 6.06
N LEU A 386 6.45 15.02 7.24
CA LEU A 386 7.21 14.96 8.49
C LEU A 386 8.38 13.97 8.38
N LEU A 387 8.10 12.73 7.97
CA LEU A 387 9.11 11.68 7.81
C LEU A 387 10.13 12.04 6.72
N HIS A 388 9.69 12.68 5.63
CA HIS A 388 10.58 13.12 4.57
C HIS A 388 11.59 14.14 5.06
N ARG A 389 11.11 15.18 5.73
CA ARG A 389 11.97 16.21 6.33
C ARG A 389 12.95 15.56 7.31
N ARG A 390 12.48 14.65 8.15
CA ARG A 390 13.28 14.03 9.20
C ARG A 390 14.38 13.10 8.66
N HIS A 391 14.06 12.27 7.67
CA HIS A 391 15.00 11.27 7.15
C HIS A 391 15.91 11.79 6.04
N PHE A 392 15.45 12.78 5.25
CA PHE A 392 16.17 13.23 4.05
C PHE A 392 16.71 14.68 4.12
N ALA A 393 16.32 15.50 5.10
CA ALA A 393 16.96 16.79 5.30
C ALA A 393 18.37 16.61 5.90
N ARG A 394 19.34 17.38 5.42
CA ARG A 394 20.67 17.45 6.03
C ARG A 394 20.54 18.01 7.44
N ARG A 395 21.10 17.32 8.43
CA ARG A 395 21.29 17.92 9.75
C ARG A 395 22.41 18.96 9.60
N MET A 396 22.11 20.23 9.87
CA MET A 396 23.20 21.16 10.20
C MET A 396 23.86 20.61 11.47
N PRO A 397 25.21 20.58 11.57
CA PRO A 397 25.86 20.29 12.82
C PRO A 397 25.26 21.24 13.87
N ARG A 398 24.70 20.71 14.96
CA ARG A 398 24.41 21.55 16.12
C ARG A 398 25.75 22.18 16.48
N ASP A 399 25.78 23.51 16.52
CA ASP A 399 26.96 24.31 16.82
C ASP A 399 27.77 23.64 17.93
N ALA A 400 29.05 23.42 17.65
CA ALA A 400 30.02 23.16 18.70
C ALA A 400 29.91 24.34 19.66
N VAL A 401 29.25 24.13 20.80
CA VAL A 401 29.26 25.10 21.90
C VAL A 401 30.74 25.30 22.23
N PRO A 402 31.32 26.49 22.02
CA PRO A 402 32.70 26.72 22.40
C PRO A 402 32.77 26.54 23.91
N ALA A 403 33.66 25.66 24.37
CA ALA A 403 33.96 25.52 25.78
C ALA A 403 34.38 26.90 26.31
N GLN A 404 33.69 27.37 27.35
CA GLN A 404 34.19 28.39 28.26
C GLN A 404 34.49 27.73 29.59
#